data_AF-M6RSW2-F1
#
_entry.id   AF-M6RSW2-F1
#
_cell.length_a   1.000
_cell.length_b   1.000
_cell.length_c   1.000
_cell.angle_alpha   90.00
_cell.angle_beta   90.00
_cell.angle_gamma   90.00
#
_symmetry.space_group_name_H-M   'P 1'
#
loop_
_entity.id
_entity.type
_entity.pdbx_description
1 polymer ?
#
loop_
_entity_poly.entity_id
_entity_poly.type
_entity_poly.pdbx_seq_one_letter_code
_entity_poly.pdbx_strand_id
1 'polypeptide(L)'
;MSRYGKLYGVGVGPGATDLITLRAVQILNSVNVLAIPKTSEHLKPFAWRVCSPIIQENPSQEKLFLHFPMTKDPDILVPAWDKAFTEIGKRLEKNLMSPLLLKVILPFTALGVIF
;
A
#
# COMPACT_ATOMS: atom_id res chain seq x y z
N MET A 1 -13.91 20.97 5.93
CA MET A 1 -12.82 20.17 5.29
C MET A 1 -12.50 18.97 6.19
N SER A 2 -12.22 17.80 5.60
CA SER A 2 -11.73 16.63 6.36
C SER A 2 -10.41 16.95 7.05
N ARG A 3 -10.27 16.57 8.33
CA ARG A 3 -9.05 16.72 9.14
C ARG A 3 -7.94 15.74 8.75
N TYR A 4 -8.27 14.73 7.93
CA TYR A 4 -7.37 13.65 7.53
C TYR A 4 -7.19 13.60 6.01
N GLY A 5 -6.06 13.01 5.59
CA GLY A 5 -5.83 12.57 4.22
C GLY A 5 -6.83 11.51 3.75
N LYS A 6 -6.79 11.15 2.46
CA LYS A 6 -7.67 10.12 1.88
C LYS A 6 -6.92 8.82 1.68
N LEU A 7 -7.52 7.71 2.11
CA LEU A 7 -7.03 6.36 1.85
C LEU A 7 -7.69 5.76 0.61
N TYR A 8 -6.93 5.13 -0.28
CA TYR A 8 -7.49 4.34 -1.39
C TYR A 8 -6.93 2.93 -1.37
N GLY A 9 -7.81 1.93 -1.48
CA GLY A 9 -7.43 0.57 -1.82
C GLY A 9 -7.29 0.43 -3.33
N VAL A 10 -6.12 0.01 -3.80
CA VAL A 10 -5.83 -0.13 -5.24
C VAL A 10 -5.41 -1.56 -5.54
N GLY A 11 -6.21 -2.24 -6.34
CA GLY A 11 -5.85 -3.56 -6.88
C GLY A 11 -4.82 -3.42 -8.00
N VAL A 12 -3.75 -4.22 -7.94
CA VAL A 12 -2.70 -4.29 -8.97
C VAL A 12 -2.79 -5.53 -9.85
N GLY A 13 -3.99 -6.11 -9.95
CA GLY A 13 -4.24 -7.34 -10.70
C GLY A 13 -3.69 -8.61 -10.01
N PRO A 14 -3.82 -9.77 -10.66
CA PRO A 14 -3.45 -11.07 -10.09
C PRO A 14 -1.96 -11.42 -10.23
N GLY A 15 -1.18 -10.68 -11.02
CA GLY A 15 0.26 -10.93 -11.17
C GLY A 15 0.88 -10.44 -12.47
N ALA A 16 0.12 -10.41 -13.57
CA ALA A 16 0.60 -9.88 -14.84
C ALA A 16 0.40 -8.36 -14.91
N THR A 17 1.42 -7.62 -15.32
CA THR A 17 1.43 -6.14 -15.33
C THR A 17 0.39 -5.55 -16.28
N ASP A 18 0.09 -6.23 -17.39
CA ASP A 18 -0.92 -5.87 -18.38
C ASP A 18 -2.37 -6.04 -17.90
N LEU A 19 -2.58 -6.70 -16.75
CA LEU A 19 -3.89 -6.81 -16.11
C LEU A 19 -4.17 -5.66 -15.12
N ILE A 20 -3.26 -4.69 -14.99
CA ILE A 20 -3.49 -3.49 -14.18
C ILE A 20 -4.39 -2.51 -14.95
N THR A 21 -5.46 -2.03 -14.29
CA THR A 21 -6.33 -1.03 -14.89
C THR A 21 -5.63 0.33 -15.05
N LEU A 22 -5.96 1.07 -16.13
CA LEU A 22 -5.44 2.44 -16.33
C LEU A 22 -5.77 3.37 -15.14
N ARG A 23 -6.94 3.18 -14.51
CA ARG A 23 -7.33 3.94 -13.32
C ARG A 23 -6.39 3.65 -12.14
N ALA A 24 -5.99 2.40 -11.93
CA ALA A 24 -5.00 2.06 -10.91
C ALA A 24 -3.65 2.75 -11.18
N VAL A 25 -3.16 2.73 -12.42
CA VAL A 25 -1.91 3.41 -12.82
C VAL A 25 -1.97 4.92 -12.55
N GLN A 26 -3.04 5.59 -12.98
CA GLN A 26 -3.23 7.03 -12.73
C GLN A 26 -3.20 7.34 -11.23
N ILE A 27 -3.92 6.53 -10.46
CA ILE A 27 -4.03 6.66 -9.01
C ILE A 27 -2.68 6.44 -8.32
N LEU A 28 -1.89 5.45 -8.74
CA LEU A 28 -0.58 5.12 -8.16
C LEU A 28 0.48 6.18 -8.49
N ASN A 29 0.41 6.82 -9.66
CA ASN A 29 1.31 7.93 -10.01
C ASN A 29 0.95 9.25 -9.30
N SER A 30 -0.32 9.45 -8.94
CA SER A 30 -0.81 10.74 -8.44
C SER A 30 -0.59 10.98 -6.94
N VAL A 31 -0.04 10.02 -6.20
CA VAL A 31 -0.06 10.07 -4.73
C VAL A 31 1.28 10.37 -4.11
N ASN A 32 1.24 10.94 -2.91
CA ASN A 32 2.44 11.25 -2.15
C ASN A 32 3.01 10.01 -1.46
N VAL A 33 2.17 9.02 -1.13
CA VAL A 33 2.59 7.83 -0.39
C VAL A 33 1.98 6.56 -0.99
N LEU A 34 2.84 5.58 -1.25
CA LEU A 34 2.51 4.21 -1.61
C LEU A 34 2.72 3.30 -0.41
N ALA A 35 1.63 2.81 0.19
CA ALA A 35 1.68 1.76 1.21
C ALA A 35 1.72 0.38 0.53
N ILE A 36 2.85 -0.32 0.67
CA ILE A 36 3.18 -1.56 -0.03
C ILE A 36 3.33 -2.69 0.99
N PRO A 37 2.44 -3.70 0.99
CA PRO A 37 2.54 -4.83 1.90
C PRO A 37 3.67 -5.77 1.47
N LYS A 38 4.47 -6.22 2.42
CA LYS A 38 5.57 -7.16 2.26
C LYS A 38 5.47 -8.27 3.30
N THR A 39 5.90 -9.47 2.93
CA THR A 39 5.91 -10.64 3.80
C THR A 39 7.31 -10.96 4.35
N SER A 40 8.34 -10.36 3.77
CA SER A 40 9.75 -10.56 4.14
C SER A 40 10.53 -9.26 3.92
N GLU A 41 11.57 -9.07 4.74
CA GLU A 41 12.53 -7.96 4.59
C GLU A 41 13.46 -8.13 3.39
N HIS A 42 13.68 -9.37 2.93
CA HIS A 42 14.72 -9.67 1.94
C HIS A 42 14.23 -9.72 0.49
N LEU A 43 12.91 -9.80 0.29
CA LEU A 43 12.31 -9.91 -1.05
C LEU A 43 11.57 -8.63 -1.42
N LYS A 44 11.70 -8.23 -2.69
CA LYS A 44 10.85 -7.17 -3.25
C LYS A 44 9.39 -7.61 -3.11
N PRO A 45 8.50 -6.73 -2.62
CA PRO A 45 7.09 -7.08 -2.44
C PRO A 45 6.45 -7.50 -3.76
N PHE A 46 5.67 -8.57 -3.74
CA PHE A 46 5.03 -9.09 -4.94
C PHE A 46 4.21 -8.01 -5.66
N ALA A 47 3.35 -7.29 -4.93
CA ALA A 47 2.52 -6.24 -5.49
C ALA A 47 3.35 -5.14 -6.18
N TRP A 48 4.47 -4.74 -5.56
CA TRP A 48 5.38 -3.75 -6.13
C TRP A 48 6.03 -4.26 -7.42
N ARG A 49 6.46 -5.52 -7.46
CA ARG A 49 7.06 -6.12 -8.65
C ARG A 49 6.10 -6.11 -9.85
N VAL A 50 4.80 -6.32 -9.61
CA VAL A 50 3.77 -6.34 -10.65
C VAL A 50 3.53 -4.94 -11.22
N CYS A 51 3.41 -3.92 -10.37
CA CYS A 51 3.08 -2.57 -10.82
C CYS A 51 4.29 -1.71 -11.20
N SER A 52 5.47 -1.91 -10.60
CA SER A 52 6.63 -1.04 -10.80
C SER A 52 7.05 -0.80 -12.26
N PRO A 53 6.88 -1.74 -13.22
CA PRO A 53 7.26 -1.48 -14.61
C PRO A 53 6.43 -0.39 -15.31
N ILE A 54 5.24 -0.05 -14.80
CA ILE A 54 4.31 0.91 -15.42
C ILE A 54 4.02 2.13 -14.53
N ILE A 55 4.63 2.19 -13.35
CA ILE A 55 4.58 3.36 -12.47
C ILE A 55 5.78 4.24 -12.76
N GLN A 56 5.53 5.54 -12.91
CA GLN A 56 6.56 6.54 -13.15
C GLN A 56 7.41 6.69 -11.89
N GLU A 57 8.72 6.76 -12.06
CA GLU A 57 9.62 6.99 -10.95
C GLU A 57 9.45 8.42 -10.43
N ASN A 58 9.11 8.55 -9.15
CA ASN A 58 8.95 9.82 -8.47
C ASN A 58 9.73 9.79 -7.15
N PRO A 59 10.89 10.47 -7.06
CA PRO A 59 11.71 10.50 -5.84
C PRO A 59 11.02 11.14 -4.63
N SER A 60 10.04 12.03 -4.87
CA SER A 60 9.26 12.68 -3.81
C SER A 60 8.08 11.83 -3.32
N GLN A 61 7.79 10.70 -3.99
CA GLN A 61 6.76 9.76 -3.57
C GLN A 61 7.34 8.77 -2.55
N GLU A 62 6.81 8.83 -1.32
CA GLU A 62 7.20 7.92 -0.25
C GLU A 62 6.70 6.49 -0.55
N LYS A 63 7.58 5.49 -0.37
CA LYS A 63 7.22 4.07 -0.43
C LYS A 63 7.25 3.51 1.00
N LEU A 64 6.07 3.40 1.60
CA LEU A 64 5.87 2.85 2.93
C LEU A 64 5.72 1.33 2.84
N PHE A 65 6.76 0.58 3.20
CA PHE A 65 6.69 -0.88 3.23
C PHE A 65 6.10 -1.38 4.55
N LEU A 66 4.98 -2.10 4.46
CA LEU A 66 4.22 -2.60 5.60
C LEU A 66 4.40 -4.10 5.75
N HIS A 67 4.86 -4.57 6.90
CA HIS A 67 5.12 -5.98 7.13
C HIS A 67 3.83 -6.72 7.54
N PHE A 68 3.45 -7.73 6.75
CA PHE A 68 2.33 -8.63 7.01
C PHE A 68 2.86 -10.07 7.03
N PRO A 69 3.02 -10.69 8.22
CA PRO A 69 3.58 -12.03 8.33
C PRO A 69 2.65 -13.07 7.68
N MET A 70 3.23 -14.08 7.04
CA MET A 70 2.48 -15.22 6.50
C MET A 70 2.24 -16.27 7.60
N THR A 71 1.40 -15.92 8.57
CA THR A 71 1.00 -16.80 9.67
C THR A 71 -0.50 -16.66 9.93
N LYS A 72 -1.11 -17.68 10.52
CA LYS A 72 -2.48 -17.63 11.06
C LYS A 72 -2.52 -17.37 12.56
N ASP A 73 -1.35 -17.32 13.20
CA ASP A 73 -1.23 -17.09 14.64
C ASP A 73 -1.65 -15.64 14.97
N PRO A 74 -2.76 -15.44 15.71
CA PRO A 74 -3.23 -14.11 16.08
C PRO A 74 -2.23 -13.33 16.92
N ASP A 75 -1.43 -14.01 17.74
CA ASP A 75 -0.46 -13.38 18.65
C ASP A 75 0.69 -12.72 17.88
N ILE A 76 0.92 -13.15 16.63
CA ILE A 76 1.91 -12.56 15.73
C ILE A 76 1.24 -11.59 14.75
N LEU A 77 0.05 -11.94 14.27
CA LEU A 77 -0.65 -11.26 13.19
C LEU A 77 -1.28 -9.94 13.65
N VAL A 78 -1.94 -9.91 14.81
CA VAL A 78 -2.59 -8.70 15.35
C VAL A 78 -1.57 -7.59 15.63
N PRO A 79 -0.44 -7.83 16.32
CA PRO A 79 0.56 -6.78 16.55
C PRO A 79 1.19 -6.24 15.25
N ALA A 80 1.36 -7.11 14.25
CA ALA A 80 1.88 -6.69 12.94
C ALA A 80 0.88 -5.77 12.21
N TRP A 81 -0.40 -6.09 12.27
CA TRP A 81 -1.48 -5.26 11.73
C TRP A 81 -1.57 -3.91 12.44
N ASP A 82 -1.57 -3.90 13.77
CA ASP A 82 -1.62 -2.66 14.55
C ASP A 82 -0.45 -1.73 14.22
N LYS A 83 0.76 -2.29 14.07
CA LYS A 83 1.94 -1.53 13.64
C LYS A 83 1.75 -0.96 12.24
N ALA A 84 1.23 -1.75 11.29
CA ALA A 84 1.01 -1.30 9.93
C ALA A 84 -0.05 -0.18 9.85
N PHE A 85 -1.18 -0.35 10.55
CA PHE A 85 -2.26 0.64 10.61
C PHE A 85 -1.84 1.91 11.35
N THR A 86 -1.01 1.79 12.39
CA THR A 86 -0.42 2.96 13.07
C THR A 86 0.43 3.79 12.10
N GLU A 87 1.27 3.15 11.28
CA GLU A 87 2.10 3.86 10.30
C GLU A 87 1.28 4.52 9.18
N ILE A 88 0.20 3.88 8.75
CA ILE A 88 -0.81 4.46 7.84
C ILE A 88 -1.46 5.69 8.49
N GLY A 89 -1.95 5.54 9.73
CA GLY A 89 -2.62 6.59 10.49
C GLY A 89 -1.77 7.84 10.64
N LYS A 90 -0.49 7.68 11.00
CA LYS A 90 0.47 8.79 11.06
C LYS A 90 0.51 9.62 9.77
N ARG A 91 0.49 8.98 8.59
CA ARG A 91 0.53 9.69 7.29
C ARG A 91 -0.80 10.30 6.90
N LEU A 92 -1.91 9.73 7.33
CA LEU A 92 -3.23 10.34 7.18
C LEU A 92 -3.38 11.59 8.06
N GLU A 93 -2.73 11.62 9.22
CA GLU A 93 -2.75 12.75 10.16
C GLU A 93 -1.78 13.87 9.81
N LYS A 94 -0.58 13.53 9.31
CA LYS A 94 0.57 14.45 9.21
C LYS A 94 0.47 15.55 8.14
N ASN A 95 -0.72 15.99 7.70
CA ASN A 95 -0.77 17.13 6.76
C ASN A 95 -2.04 17.97 6.83
N LEU A 96 -1.95 18.97 7.71
CA LEU A 96 -2.61 20.26 7.56
C LEU A 96 -2.02 20.95 6.31
N MET A 97 -2.82 21.09 5.24
CA MET A 97 -2.75 22.10 4.14
C MET A 97 -2.83 21.58 2.70
N SER A 98 -2.91 20.27 2.46
CA SER A 98 -3.37 19.73 1.16
C SER A 98 -3.94 18.33 1.37
N PRO A 99 -4.94 17.87 0.58
CA PRO A 99 -5.49 16.52 0.73
C PRO A 99 -4.44 15.49 0.30
N LEU A 100 -3.53 15.13 1.22
CA LEU A 100 -2.63 14.00 1.02
C LEU A 100 -3.48 12.76 0.72
N LEU A 101 -3.23 12.16 -0.43
CA LEU A 101 -3.81 10.88 -0.79
C LEU A 101 -2.78 9.81 -0.38
N LEU A 102 -3.07 9.06 0.68
CA LEU A 102 -2.35 7.84 1.03
C LEU A 102 -3.04 6.69 0.30
N LYS A 103 -2.31 5.83 -0.43
CA LYS A 103 -2.94 4.69 -1.11
C LYS A 103 -2.26 3.41 -0.73
N VAL A 104 -3.07 2.44 -0.30
CA VAL A 104 -2.63 1.09 0.02
C VAL A 104 -2.73 0.28 -1.26
N ILE A 105 -1.59 -0.17 -1.74
CA ILE A 105 -1.49 -1.22 -2.73
C ILE A 105 -1.87 -2.51 -2.02
N LEU A 106 -3.06 -3.04 -2.25
CA LEU A 106 -3.42 -4.36 -1.73
C LEU A 106 -3.24 -5.37 -2.86
N PRO A 107 -2.32 -6.35 -2.74
CA PRO A 107 -2.32 -7.48 -3.64
C PRO A 107 -3.62 -8.24 -3.43
N PHE A 108 -4.17 -8.77 -4.52
CA PHE A 108 -5.37 -9.61 -4.51
C PHE A 108 -5.26 -10.78 -3.51
N THR A 109 -4.03 -11.23 -3.20
CA THR A 109 -3.75 -12.30 -2.24
C THR A 109 -3.87 -11.89 -0.77
N ALA A 110 -3.81 -10.60 -0.43
CA ALA A 110 -3.96 -10.15 0.95
C ALA A 110 -5.42 -10.24 1.43
N LEU A 111 -6.39 -10.17 0.51
CA LEU A 111 -7.82 -10.26 0.83
C LEU A 111 -8.25 -11.66 1.32
N GLY A 112 -7.49 -12.72 1.02
CA GLY A 112 -7.77 -14.07 1.51
C GLY A 112 -7.15 -14.43 2.86
N VAL A 113 -6.39 -13.51 3.47
CA VAL A 113 -5.76 -13.69 4.80
C VAL A 113 -6.16 -12.57 5.78
N ILE A 114 -6.78 -11.50 5.27
CA ILE A 114 -7.18 -10.31 6.06
C ILE A 114 -8.69 -10.29 6.36
N PHE A 115 -9.47 -11.24 5.83
CA PHE A 115 -10.87 -11.45 6.19
C PHE A 115 -11.14 -12.92 6.52
#